data_AF-A0A699SF47-F1
#
_entry.id   AF-A0A699SF47-F1
#
_cell.length_a   1.000
_cell.length_b   1.000
_cell.length_c   1.000
_cell.angle_alpha   90.00
_cell.angle_beta   90.00
_cell.angle_gamma   90.00
#
_symmetry.space_group_name_H-M   'P 1'
#
loop_
_entity.id
_entity.type
_entity.pdbx_description
1 polymer ?
#
loop_
_entity_poly.entity_id
_entity_poly.type
_entity_poly.pdbx_seq_one_letter_code
_entity_poly.pdbx_strand_id
1 'polypeptide(L)'
;FPDVFPDELPGIPPVREVEFNIELILGAEPISKAPYRMAPIELKELKDQLQELLEQGFIRPSVSLWGAPVLFVKKKDGSMRLCIDYRKLNKITIRNRYPLP
;
A
#
# COMPACT_ATOMS: atom_id res chain seq x y z
N PHE A 1 -0.36 11.24 26.42
CA PHE A 1 -1.18 11.39 25.21
C PHE A 1 -1.38 10.04 24.53
N PRO A 2 -1.99 9.05 25.21
CA PRO A 2 -2.18 7.70 24.65
C PRO A 2 -3.18 7.68 23.48
N ASP A 3 -4.05 8.68 23.45
CA ASP A 3 -5.01 9.00 22.41
C ASP A 3 -4.37 9.54 21.12
N VAL A 4 -3.20 10.18 21.23
CA VAL A 4 -2.45 10.76 20.10
C VAL A 4 -1.28 9.87 19.65
N PHE A 5 -0.66 9.15 20.59
CA PHE A 5 0.48 8.25 20.34
C PHE A 5 0.19 6.84 20.87
N PRO A 6 -0.75 6.11 20.26
CA PRO A 6 -0.98 4.72 20.60
C PRO A 6 0.16 3.84 20.07
N ASP A 7 0.40 2.69 20.72
CA ASP A 7 1.38 1.70 20.26
C ASP A 7 0.94 1.03 18.94
N GLU A 8 -0.38 0.95 18.71
CA GLU A 8 -1.01 0.44 17.49
C GLU A 8 -2.02 1.43 16.92
N LEU A 9 -2.15 1.47 15.59
CA LEU A 9 -3.11 2.37 14.95
C LEU A 9 -4.55 1.86 15.14
N PRO A 10 -5.52 2.73 15.46
CA PRO A 10 -6.91 2.34 15.71
C PRO A 10 -7.70 1.99 14.42
N GLY A 11 -7.03 1.78 13.29
CA GLY A 11 -7.62 1.54 11.98
C GLY A 11 -7.77 2.80 11.12
N ILE A 12 -8.75 2.78 10.20
CA ILE A 12 -8.98 3.88 9.24
C ILE A 12 -9.44 5.15 10.00
N PRO A 13 -8.87 6.33 9.70
CA PRO A 13 -9.32 7.57 10.30
C PRO A 13 -10.77 7.91 9.92
N PRO A 14 -11.48 8.72 10.73
CA PRO A 14 -12.80 9.21 10.36
C PRO A 14 -12.72 10.03 9.05
N VAL A 15 -13.83 10.09 8.32
CA VAL A 15 -13.97 10.91 7.11
C VAL A 15 -13.61 12.36 7.43
N ARG A 16 -12.80 12.99 6.57
CA ARG A 16 -12.36 14.39 6.69
C ARG A 16 -12.80 15.16 5.45
N GLU A 17 -12.78 16.49 5.54
CA GLU A 17 -13.12 17.38 4.41
C GLU A 17 -12.16 17.24 3.23
N VAL A 18 -10.91 16.84 3.50
CA VAL A 18 -9.87 16.66 2.48
C VAL A 18 -9.68 15.16 2.21
N GLU A 19 -9.99 14.75 0.98
CA GLU A 19 -9.71 13.41 0.48
C GLU A 19 -8.37 13.36 -0.27
N PHE A 20 -7.67 12.23 -0.14
CA PHE A 20 -6.44 12.00 -0.88
C PHE A 20 -6.78 11.39 -2.25
N ASN A 21 -6.60 12.18 -3.31
CA ASN A 21 -6.83 11.76 -4.68
C ASN A 21 -5.51 11.43 -5.40
N ILE A 22 -5.53 10.34 -6.17
CA ILE A 22 -4.42 9.97 -7.08
C ILE A 22 -4.83 10.40 -8.49
N GLU A 23 -4.40 11.60 -8.87
CA GLU A 23 -4.65 12.12 -10.21
C GLU A 23 -3.74 11.47 -11.24
N LEU A 24 -4.31 10.97 -12.33
CA LEU A 24 -3.57 10.35 -13.43
C LEU A 24 -3.49 11.30 -14.64
N ILE A 25 -2.46 11.12 -15.47
CA ILE A 25 -2.38 11.82 -16.76
C ILE A 25 -3.60 11.47 -17.64
N LEU A 26 -4.02 12.42 -18.48
CA LEU A 26 -5.14 12.21 -19.39
C LEU A 26 -4.89 11.01 -20.30
N GLY A 27 -5.87 10.10 -20.39
CA GLY A 27 -5.78 8.90 -21.22
C GLY A 27 -4.97 7.75 -20.61
N ALA A 28 -4.67 7.80 -19.30
CA ALA A 28 -4.03 6.66 -18.62
C ALA A 28 -4.91 5.41 -18.65
N GLU A 29 -4.34 4.30 -19.12
CA GLU A 29 -4.98 2.99 -19.11
C GLU A 29 -4.58 2.16 -17.86
N PRO A 30 -5.42 1.20 -17.43
CA PRO A 30 -5.09 0.33 -16.32
C PRO A 30 -3.78 -0.44 -16.49
N ILE A 31 -2.95 -0.40 -15.46
CA ILE A 31 -1.70 -1.15 -15.40
C ILE A 31 -1.90 -2.36 -14.50
N SER A 32 -1.80 -3.56 -15.07
CA SER A 32 -1.74 -4.81 -14.33
C SER A 32 -0.42 -5.51 -14.57
N LYS A 33 0.29 -5.84 -13.49
CA LYS A 33 1.55 -6.59 -13.53
C LYS A 33 1.43 -7.81 -12.62
N ALA A 34 1.83 -8.96 -13.16
CA ALA A 34 1.84 -10.21 -12.43
C ALA A 34 2.70 -10.12 -11.14
N PRO A 35 2.29 -10.79 -10.05
CA PRO A 35 3.10 -10.92 -8.84
C PRO A 35 4.49 -11.49 -9.15
N TYR A 36 5.50 -11.08 -8.39
CA TYR A 36 6.81 -11.71 -8.45
C TYR A 36 6.74 -13.14 -7.88
N ARG A 37 7.65 -14.01 -8.34
CA ARG A 37 7.80 -15.34 -7.77
C ARG A 37 8.29 -15.21 -6.33
N MET A 38 7.60 -15.87 -5.41
CA MET A 38 7.89 -15.85 -3.97
C MET A 38 8.27 -17.25 -3.49
N ALA A 39 9.17 -17.30 -2.50
CA ALA A 39 9.47 -18.52 -1.76
C ALA A 39 8.30 -18.88 -0.82
N PRO A 40 8.20 -20.15 -0.34
CA PRO A 40 7.14 -20.55 0.57
C PRO A 40 7.07 -19.72 1.85
N ILE A 41 8.22 -19.27 2.37
CA ILE A 41 8.29 -18.42 3.57
C ILE A 41 7.71 -17.01 3.31
N GLU A 42 8.00 -16.43 2.15
CA GLU A 42 7.46 -15.13 1.74
C GLU A 42 5.95 -15.20 1.48
N LEU A 43 5.46 -16.31 0.92
CA LEU A 43 4.04 -16.53 0.71
C LEU A 43 3.26 -16.66 2.03
N LYS A 44 3.88 -17.27 3.05
CA LYS A 44 3.29 -17.32 4.39
C LYS A 44 3.20 -15.91 4.97
N GLU A 45 4.32 -15.19 4.97
CA GLU A 45 4.39 -13.81 5.46
C GLU A 45 3.41 -12.88 4.74
N LEU A 46 3.25 -13.04 3.42
CA LEU A 46 2.28 -12.29 2.64
C LEU A 46 0.86 -12.49 3.14
N LYS A 47 0.47 -13.74 3.42
CA LYS A 47 -0.87 -14.04 3.93
C LYS A 47 -1.08 -13.46 5.32
N ASP A 48 -0.09 -13.61 6.20
CA ASP A 48 -0.16 -13.14 7.58
C ASP A 48 -0.32 -11.60 7.62
N GLN A 49 0.52 -10.84 6.88
CA GLN A 49 0.41 -9.38 6.81
C GLN A 49 -0.86 -8.90 6.09
N LEU A 50 -1.32 -9.59 5.03
CA LEU A 50 -2.58 -9.23 4.37
C LEU A 50 -3.79 -9.43 5.29
N GLN A 51 -3.80 -10.49 6.09
CA GLN A 51 -4.86 -10.76 7.05
C GLN A 51 -4.92 -9.67 8.12
N GLU A 52 -3.78 -9.27 8.69
CA GLU A 52 -3.70 -8.18 9.67
C GLU A 52 -4.24 -6.86 9.08
N LEU A 53 -3.82 -6.50 7.86
CA LEU A 53 -4.28 -5.28 7.19
C LEU A 53 -5.79 -5.32 6.86
N LEU A 54 -6.35 -6.50 6.58
CA LEU A 54 -7.79 -6.69 6.37
C LEU A 54 -8.57 -6.53 7.68
N GLU A 55 -8.08 -7.11 8.77
CA GLU A 55 -8.68 -7.02 10.10
C GLU A 55 -8.66 -5.59 10.65
N GLN A 56 -7.58 -4.86 10.39
CA GLN A 56 -7.47 -3.42 10.70
C GLN A 56 -8.32 -2.53 9.77
N GLY A 57 -8.86 -3.09 8.68
CA GLY A 57 -9.66 -2.39 7.68
C GLY A 57 -8.86 -1.51 6.73
N PHE A 58 -7.52 -1.50 6.80
CA PHE A 58 -6.69 -0.67 5.91
C PHE A 58 -6.79 -1.06 4.44
N ILE A 59 -7.13 -2.32 4.15
CA ILE A 59 -7.35 -2.81 2.79
C ILE A 59 -8.69 -3.56 2.71
N ARG A 60 -9.14 -3.79 1.48
CA ARG A 60 -10.30 -4.65 1.18
C ARG A 60 -10.07 -5.43 -0.12
N PRO A 61 -10.73 -6.59 -0.30
CA PRO A 61 -10.74 -7.27 -1.58
C PRO A 61 -11.23 -6.34 -2.70
N SER A 62 -10.62 -6.43 -3.88
CA SER A 62 -10.99 -5.62 -5.03
C SER A 62 -10.96 -6.43 -6.33
N VAL A 63 -11.77 -6.02 -7.30
CA VAL A 63 -11.80 -6.55 -8.68
C VAL A 63 -11.21 -5.54 -9.66
N SER A 64 -10.22 -4.76 -9.21
CA SER A 64 -9.62 -3.69 -10.00
C SER A 64 -8.90 -4.24 -11.23
N LEU A 65 -9.02 -3.51 -12.35
CA LEU A 65 -8.19 -3.75 -13.54
C LEU A 65 -6.72 -3.35 -13.30
N TRP A 66 -6.44 -2.62 -12.22
CA TRP A 66 -5.10 -2.24 -11.80
C TRP A 66 -4.50 -3.28 -10.87
N GLY A 67 -3.23 -3.62 -11.11
CA GLY A 67 -2.49 -4.59 -10.31
C GLY A 67 -1.01 -4.23 -10.23
N ALA A 68 -0.50 -4.10 -9.00
CA ALA A 68 0.91 -3.89 -8.71
C ALA A 68 1.46 -5.07 -7.90
N PRO A 69 2.67 -5.57 -8.22
CA PRO A 69 3.24 -6.67 -7.48
C PRO A 69 3.75 -6.22 -6.12
N VAL A 70 3.76 -7.15 -5.18
CA VAL A 70 4.34 -7.00 -3.85
C VAL A 70 5.78 -7.50 -3.86
N LEU A 71 6.64 -6.85 -3.08
CA LEU A 71 8.00 -7.28 -2.76
C LEU A 71 8.26 -7.16 -1.25
N PHE A 72 9.14 -8.01 -0.73
CA PHE A 72 9.54 -7.96 0.67
C PHE A 72 10.90 -7.28 0.84
N VAL A 73 11.00 -6.45 1.87
CA VAL A 73 12.27 -5.85 2.32
C VAL A 73 12.57 -6.33 3.73
N LYS A 74 13.79 -6.79 3.98
CA LYS A 74 14.23 -7.19 5.31
C LYS A 74 14.51 -5.95 6.17
N LYS A 75 13.84 -5.87 7.32
CA LYS A 75 14.10 -4.89 8.37
C LYS A 75 15.37 -5.26 9.16
N LYS A 76 15.87 -4.31 9.96
CA LYS A 76 17.08 -4.51 10.81
C LYS A 76 16.90 -5.62 11.85
N ASP A 77 15.69 -5.77 12.38
CA ASP A 77 15.29 -6.82 13.33
C ASP A 77 15.14 -8.21 12.69
N GLY A 78 15.28 -8.31 11.36
CA GLY A 78 15.14 -9.55 10.61
C GLY A 78 13.73 -9.82 10.10
N SER A 79 12.73 -9.04 10.50
CA SER A 79 11.35 -9.14 10.00
C SER A 79 11.27 -8.72 8.53
N MET A 80 10.25 -9.19 7.81
CA MET A 80 9.99 -8.74 6.45
C MET A 80 8.96 -7.60 6.45
N ARG A 81 9.09 -6.66 5.53
CA ARG A 81 8.14 -5.57 5.29
C ARG A 81 7.52 -5.74 3.92
N LEU A 82 6.20 -5.86 3.86
CA LEU A 82 5.43 -5.83 2.62
C LEU A 82 5.54 -4.44 1.97
N CYS A 83 6.01 -4.41 0.73
CA CYS A 83 6.14 -3.19 -0.07
C CYS A 83 5.43 -3.40 -1.43
N ILE A 84 4.56 -2.47 -1.82
CA ILE A 84 3.89 -2.52 -3.12
C ILE A 84 4.70 -1.75 -4.16
N ASP A 85 5.00 -2.36 -5.30
CA ASP A 85 5.77 -1.76 -6.39
C ASP A 85 4.92 -0.80 -7.24
N TYR A 86 4.65 0.39 -6.71
CA TYR A 86 3.89 1.43 -7.43
C TYR A 86 4.70 2.16 -8.51
N ARG A 87 5.92 1.73 -8.87
CA ARG A 87 6.77 2.47 -9.81
C ARG A 87 6.09 2.74 -11.16
N LYS A 88 5.28 1.80 -11.66
CA LYS A 88 4.52 2.01 -12.91
C LYS A 88 3.37 3.00 -12.73
N LEU A 89 2.61 2.89 -11.64
CA LEU A 89 1.53 3.82 -11.31
C LEU A 89 2.07 5.25 -11.10
N ASN A 90 3.15 5.40 -10.33
CA ASN A 90 3.76 6.69 -10.03
C ASN A 90 4.31 7.41 -11.28
N LYS A 91 4.59 6.70 -12.38
CA LYS A 91 5.02 7.32 -13.65
C LYS A 91 3.89 8.02 -14.38
N ILE A 92 2.65 7.54 -14.21
CA ILE A 92 1.45 8.08 -14.86
C ILE A 92 0.60 8.93 -13.90
N THR A 93 1.04 9.07 -12.65
CA THR A 93 0.40 9.93 -11.64
C THR A 93 0.92 11.37 -11.80
N ILE A 94 0.00 12.34 -11.79
CA ILE A 94 0.34 13.77 -11.78
C ILE A 94 1.04 14.07 -10.45
N ARG A 95 2.25 14.63 -10.51
CA ARG A 95 3.04 14.90 -9.32
C ARG A 95 2.46 16.09 -8.56
N ASN A 96 1.90 15.82 -7.38
CA ASN A 96 1.55 16.87 -6.45
C ASN A 96 2.83 17.45 -5.81
N ARG A 97 3.22 18.66 -6.22
CA ARG A 97 4.44 19.34 -5.75
C ARG A 97 4.07 20.41 -4.73
N TYR A 98 4.25 20.08 -3.46
CA TYR A 98 4.26 21.07 -2.39
C TYR A 98 5.70 21.49 -2.07
N PRO A 99 5.95 22.77 -1.81
CA PRO A 99 7.26 23.20 -1.34
C PRO A 99 7.51 22.57 0.04
N LEU A 100 8.58 21.79 0.13
CA LEU A 100 9.11 21.38 1.42
C LEU A 100 10.05 22.50 1.92
N PRO A 101 9.99 22.88 3.21
CA PRO A 101 10.88 23.88 3.79
C PRO A 101 12.35 23.43 3.81
#